data_AF-A0AB73BU85-F1
#
_entry.id   AF-A0AB73BU85-F1
#
_cell.length_a   1.000
_cell.length_b   1.000
_cell.length_c   1.000
_cell.angle_alpha   90.00
_cell.angle_beta   90.00
_cell.angle_gamma   90.00
#
_symmetry.space_group_name_H-M   'P 1'
#
loop_
_entity.id
_entity.type
_entity.pdbx_description
1 polymer ?
#
loop_
_entity_poly.entity_id
_entity_poly.type
_entity_poly.pdbx_seq_one_letter_code
_entity_poly.pdbx_strand_id
1 'polypeptide(L)'
;PLFFLLSFIIIYIFFKNSNFKIIFNLYDVYKIRSNTIELPLILEYLFSMSKILFPLLFLYFKERKKNIYLFSLFFLQLFSFWANGMKSVLFLLIITFIIYFFYSKKRYKRISYFFSYFLIISLLEKFLIGTMFFIDFLIRRLFFLTNLLNFYYVDFFLGNPPDYFKQSILRYFGFESNYRDINYLIGDIYFNKPEMHANSGLISDAFANLGFLGIVIFPLLISILLYFLDIVFYNKDSQVYLIFAIYIVYVLISSFLLTGLLTHGILLLMIITIFIRFGEKK
;
A
#
# COMPACT_ATOMS: atom_id res chain seq x y z
N PRO A 1 11.90 -14.34 -16.70
CA PRO A 1 10.62 -13.90 -17.32
C PRO A 1 9.87 -12.83 -16.50
N LEU A 2 9.37 -13.13 -15.29
CA LEU A 2 8.56 -12.19 -14.49
C LEU A 2 9.24 -10.83 -14.27
N PHE A 3 10.51 -10.84 -13.86
CA PHE A 3 11.28 -9.61 -13.65
C PHE A 3 11.31 -8.72 -14.90
N PHE A 4 11.63 -9.28 -16.08
CA PHE A 4 11.70 -8.50 -17.32
C PHE A 4 10.35 -7.92 -17.74
N LEU A 5 9.26 -8.68 -17.55
CA LEU A 5 7.91 -8.21 -17.83
C LEU A 5 7.54 -7.01 -16.94
N LEU A 6 7.80 -7.11 -15.62
CA LEU A 6 7.55 -6.00 -14.69
C LEU A 6 8.42 -4.78 -15.03
N SER A 7 9.70 -5.00 -15.33
CA SER A 7 10.62 -3.94 -15.74
C SER A 7 10.10 -3.19 -16.96
N PHE A 8 9.66 -3.92 -17.98
CA PHE A 8 9.10 -3.34 -19.20
C PHE A 8 7.85 -2.50 -18.90
N ILE A 9 6.90 -3.03 -18.12
CA ILE A 9 5.66 -2.33 -17.76
C ILE A 9 5.96 -1.03 -17.00
N ILE A 10 6.85 -1.08 -16.01
CA ILE A 10 7.21 0.09 -15.20
C ILE A 10 7.89 1.15 -16.04
N ILE A 11 8.84 0.76 -16.90
CA ILE A 11 9.56 1.70 -17.77
C ILE A 11 8.61 2.31 -18.80
N TYR A 12 7.71 1.50 -19.39
CA TYR A 12 6.71 1.97 -20.34
C TYR A 12 5.77 3.01 -19.71
N ILE A 13 5.25 2.73 -18.51
CA ILE A 13 4.34 3.66 -17.81
C ILE A 13 5.08 4.90 -17.32
N PHE A 14 6.32 4.75 -16.84
CA PHE A 14 7.17 5.89 -16.49
C PHE A 14 7.38 6.81 -17.70
N PHE A 15 7.72 6.25 -18.86
CA PHE A 15 7.87 7.00 -20.11
C PHE A 15 6.57 7.75 -20.45
N LYS A 16 5.43 7.05 -20.45
CA LYS A 16 4.14 7.60 -20.86
C LYS A 16 3.64 8.70 -19.91
N ASN A 17 3.71 8.48 -18.60
CA ASN A 17 3.09 9.38 -17.62
C ASN A 17 3.99 10.54 -17.19
N SER A 18 5.31 10.34 -17.13
CA SER A 18 6.21 11.34 -16.56
C SER A 18 6.97 12.15 -17.61
N ASN A 19 7.03 11.71 -18.87
CA ASN A 19 7.92 12.27 -19.90
C ASN A 19 9.37 12.46 -19.37
N PHE A 20 9.87 11.51 -18.55
CA PHE A 20 11.16 11.57 -17.85
C PHE A 20 11.34 12.68 -16.81
N LYS A 21 10.27 13.36 -16.38
CA LYS A 21 10.38 14.35 -15.31
C LYS A 21 10.63 13.65 -13.97
N ILE A 22 11.80 13.91 -13.40
CA ILE A 22 12.19 13.46 -12.08
C ILE A 22 11.68 14.48 -11.06
N ILE A 23 10.90 14.00 -10.08
CA ILE A 23 10.40 14.84 -8.99
C ILE A 23 11.14 14.49 -7.70
N PHE A 24 11.81 15.49 -7.14
CA PHE A 24 12.49 15.38 -5.84
C PHE A 24 11.60 15.86 -4.68
N ASN A 25 10.69 16.82 -4.94
CA ASN A 25 9.80 17.34 -3.92
C ASN A 25 8.60 16.41 -3.70
N LEU A 26 8.50 15.82 -2.51
CA LEU A 26 7.39 14.94 -2.14
C LEU A 26 6.02 15.64 -2.11
N TYR A 27 5.97 16.97 -2.11
CA TYR A 27 4.70 17.71 -2.17
C TYR A 27 4.17 17.89 -3.60
N ASP A 28 5.03 17.99 -4.60
CA ASP A 28 4.65 18.19 -6.02
C ASP A 28 4.07 16.93 -6.67
N VAL A 29 4.08 15.83 -5.94
CA VAL A 29 3.64 14.50 -6.38
C VAL A 29 2.15 14.46 -6.76
N TYR A 30 1.33 15.35 -6.21
CA TYR A 30 -0.09 15.46 -6.56
C TYR A 30 -0.31 16.01 -7.97
N LYS A 31 0.60 16.85 -8.49
CA LYS A 31 0.54 17.38 -9.87
C LYS A 31 0.79 16.31 -10.94
N ILE A 32 1.49 15.23 -10.59
CA ILE A 32 1.64 14.07 -11.48
C ILE A 32 0.28 13.39 -11.64
N ARG A 33 -0.47 13.24 -10.54
CA ARG A 33 -1.72 12.47 -10.53
C ARG A 33 -2.81 13.10 -11.39
N SER A 34 -2.91 14.43 -11.39
CA SER A 34 -3.83 15.15 -12.27
C SER A 34 -3.51 15.00 -13.76
N ASN A 35 -2.25 14.67 -14.10
CA ASN A 35 -1.77 14.55 -15.48
C ASN A 35 -1.55 13.08 -15.90
N THR A 36 -2.04 12.11 -15.10
CA THR A 36 -1.89 10.70 -15.46
C THR A 36 -2.74 10.35 -16.67
N ILE A 37 -2.12 9.75 -17.68
CA ILE A 37 -2.83 9.30 -18.87
C ILE A 37 -3.60 8.04 -18.52
N GLU A 38 -4.85 7.94 -18.99
CA GLU A 38 -5.64 6.72 -18.86
C GLU A 38 -4.89 5.52 -19.45
N LEU A 39 -4.78 4.47 -18.64
CA LEU A 39 -4.15 3.21 -19.03
C LEU A 39 -5.25 2.17 -19.28
N PRO A 40 -5.03 1.24 -20.22
CA PRO A 40 -5.85 0.03 -20.28
C PRO A 40 -5.88 -0.66 -18.92
N LEU A 41 -7.07 -1.08 -18.50
CA LEU A 41 -7.33 -1.63 -17.17
C LEU A 41 -6.31 -2.71 -16.76
N ILE A 42 -5.97 -3.63 -17.68
CA ILE A 42 -4.98 -4.68 -17.44
C ILE A 42 -3.60 -4.12 -17.08
N LEU A 43 -3.14 -3.07 -17.78
CA LEU A 43 -1.84 -2.45 -17.52
C LEU A 43 -1.82 -1.73 -16.18
N GLU A 44 -2.93 -1.08 -15.80
CA GLU A 44 -3.07 -0.41 -14.50
C GLU A 44 -2.98 -1.40 -13.34
N TYR A 45 -3.68 -2.54 -13.43
CA TYR A 45 -3.60 -3.61 -12.45
C TYR A 45 -2.18 -4.18 -12.36
N LEU A 46 -1.57 -4.55 -13.50
CA LEU A 46 -0.20 -5.11 -13.50
C LEU A 46 0.82 -4.15 -12.90
N PHE A 47 0.71 -2.86 -13.19
CA PHE A 47 1.59 -1.84 -12.64
C PHE A 47 1.35 -1.55 -11.15
N SER A 48 0.10 -1.66 -10.69
CA SER A 48 -0.21 -1.54 -9.27
C SER A 48 0.30 -2.75 -8.48
N MET A 49 0.10 -3.95 -9.01
CA MET A 49 0.61 -5.20 -8.45
C MET A 49 2.14 -5.30 -8.52
N SER A 50 2.82 -4.67 -9.48
CA SER A 50 4.29 -4.73 -9.56
C SER A 50 4.98 -4.22 -8.29
N LYS A 51 4.32 -3.30 -7.58
CA LYS A 51 4.80 -2.66 -6.35
C LYS A 51 5.00 -3.67 -5.20
N ILE A 52 4.09 -4.63 -5.07
CA ILE A 52 4.15 -5.67 -4.01
C ILE A 52 5.17 -6.77 -4.34
N LEU A 53 5.52 -6.94 -5.61
CA LEU A 53 6.49 -7.95 -6.04
C LEU A 53 7.94 -7.51 -5.88
N PHE A 54 8.19 -6.21 -5.67
CA PHE A 54 9.56 -5.73 -5.49
C PHE A 54 10.27 -6.32 -4.27
N PRO A 55 9.70 -6.29 -3.04
CA PRO A 55 10.38 -6.87 -1.89
C PRO A 55 10.62 -8.38 -2.06
N LEU A 56 9.69 -9.06 -2.74
CA LEU A 56 9.82 -10.46 -3.08
C LEU A 56 11.03 -10.72 -4.00
N LEU A 57 11.12 -9.99 -5.10
CA LEU A 57 12.20 -10.14 -6.08
C LEU A 57 13.54 -9.68 -5.50
N PHE A 58 13.54 -8.67 -4.64
CA PHE A 58 14.72 -8.18 -3.94
C PHE A 58 15.34 -9.30 -3.10
N LEU A 59 14.53 -9.94 -2.24
CA LEU A 59 14.99 -11.05 -1.41
C LEU A 59 15.48 -12.22 -2.26
N TYR A 60 14.72 -12.59 -3.30
CA TYR A 60 15.06 -13.69 -4.21
C TYR A 60 16.41 -13.48 -4.93
N PHE A 61 16.66 -12.31 -5.53
CA PHE A 61 17.93 -12.06 -6.22
C PHE A 61 19.10 -11.91 -5.26
N LYS A 62 18.84 -11.42 -4.05
CA LYS A 62 19.88 -11.26 -3.04
C LYS A 62 20.39 -12.60 -2.54
N GLU A 63 19.52 -13.56 -2.25
CA GLU A 63 19.90 -14.93 -1.89
C GLU A 63 20.78 -15.58 -2.96
N ARG A 64 20.51 -15.29 -4.24
CA ARG A 64 21.28 -15.80 -5.38
C ARG A 64 22.52 -14.96 -5.73
N LYS A 65 22.88 -13.97 -4.89
CA LYS A 65 24.01 -13.06 -5.08
C LYS A 65 24.00 -12.34 -6.44
N LYS A 66 22.81 -12.07 -6.99
CA LYS A 66 22.60 -11.43 -8.30
C LYS A 66 22.54 -9.91 -8.17
N ASN A 67 23.66 -9.29 -7.82
CA ASN A 67 23.74 -7.85 -7.46
C ASN A 67 23.26 -6.89 -8.57
N ILE A 68 23.49 -7.22 -9.85
CA ILE A 68 22.99 -6.41 -10.98
C ILE A 68 21.46 -6.27 -10.96
N TYR A 69 20.75 -7.35 -10.60
CA TYR A 69 19.29 -7.33 -10.54
C TYR A 69 18.79 -6.52 -9.34
N LEU A 70 19.52 -6.53 -8.22
CA LEU A 70 19.18 -5.69 -7.07
C LEU A 70 19.32 -4.20 -7.39
N PHE A 71 20.40 -3.83 -8.07
CA PHE A 71 20.60 -2.46 -8.53
C PHE A 71 19.46 -2.05 -9.47
N SER A 72 19.11 -2.90 -10.43
CA SER A 72 17.98 -2.62 -11.34
C SER A 72 16.64 -2.50 -10.61
N LEU A 73 16.36 -3.33 -9.61
CA LEU A 73 15.12 -3.26 -8.81
C LEU A 73 15.00 -1.92 -8.05
N PHE A 74 16.12 -1.43 -7.50
CA PHE A 74 16.15 -0.14 -6.84
C PHE A 74 15.69 0.98 -7.79
N PHE A 75 16.26 1.04 -9.01
CA PHE A 75 15.85 2.04 -10.01
C PHE A 75 14.43 1.84 -10.51
N LEU A 76 14.00 0.60 -10.74
CA LEU A 76 12.62 0.32 -11.15
C LEU A 76 11.61 0.79 -10.11
N GLN A 77 11.93 0.69 -8.83
CA GLN A 77 11.03 1.17 -7.79
C GLN A 77 11.00 2.71 -7.72
N LEU A 78 12.13 3.39 -7.97
CA LEU A 78 12.15 4.84 -8.16
C LEU A 78 11.33 5.28 -9.38
N PHE A 79 11.47 4.58 -10.52
CA PHE A 79 10.67 4.85 -11.72
C PHE A 79 9.19 4.62 -11.46
N SER A 80 8.82 3.56 -10.73
CA SER A 80 7.44 3.31 -10.33
C SER A 80 6.90 4.45 -9.45
N PHE A 81 7.71 4.98 -8.53
CA PHE A 81 7.34 6.15 -7.73
C PHE A 81 7.15 7.40 -8.60
N TRP A 82 8.08 7.72 -9.50
CA TRP A 82 7.95 8.89 -10.37
C TRP A 82 6.81 8.78 -11.37
N ALA A 83 6.41 7.57 -11.75
CA ALA A 83 5.32 7.34 -12.69
C ALA A 83 3.91 7.57 -12.12
N ASN A 84 3.69 7.40 -10.81
CA ASN A 84 2.35 7.52 -10.19
C ASN A 84 2.31 8.39 -8.92
N GLY A 85 3.46 8.78 -8.39
CA GLY A 85 3.55 9.58 -7.20
C GLY A 85 3.08 8.90 -5.91
N MET A 86 3.11 7.58 -5.84
CA MET A 86 2.70 6.85 -4.64
C MET A 86 3.86 6.77 -3.66
N LYS A 87 3.90 7.66 -2.67
CA LYS A 87 4.96 7.71 -1.64
C LYS A 87 5.15 6.36 -0.92
N SER A 88 4.10 5.55 -0.81
CA SER A 88 4.16 4.19 -0.23
C SER A 88 5.12 3.26 -0.95
N VAL A 89 5.35 3.46 -2.26
CA VAL A 89 6.32 2.69 -3.04
C VAL A 89 7.74 2.96 -2.56
N LEU A 90 8.09 4.22 -2.24
CA LEU A 90 9.38 4.57 -1.65
C LEU A 90 9.51 4.03 -0.22
N PHE A 91 8.46 4.14 0.61
CA PHE A 91 8.49 3.59 1.96
C PHE A 91 8.73 2.10 1.97
N LEU A 92 8.05 1.37 1.09
CA LEU A 92 8.20 -0.07 1.00
C LEU A 92 9.63 -0.45 0.63
N LEU A 93 10.27 0.30 -0.28
CA LEU A 93 11.68 0.12 -0.62
C LEU A 93 12.57 0.31 0.63
N ILE A 94 12.44 1.45 1.31
CA ILE A 94 13.25 1.78 2.50
C ILE A 94 13.05 0.72 3.61
N ILE A 95 11.81 0.35 3.89
CA ILE A 95 11.47 -0.66 4.90
C ILE A 95 12.08 -2.02 4.53
N THR A 96 12.02 -2.42 3.25
CA THR A 96 12.62 -3.67 2.77
C THR A 96 14.12 -3.70 3.06
N PHE A 97 14.84 -2.61 2.75
CA PHE A 97 16.28 -2.50 3.05
C PHE A 97 16.57 -2.51 4.55
N ILE A 98 15.81 -1.76 5.35
CA ILE A 98 15.99 -1.69 6.80
C ILE A 98 15.81 -3.08 7.42
N ILE A 99 14.72 -3.78 7.08
CA ILE A 99 14.45 -5.12 7.62
C ILE A 99 15.53 -6.07 7.15
N TYR A 100 15.87 -6.08 5.86
CA TYR A 100 16.87 -6.99 5.35
C TYR A 100 18.23 -6.86 6.07
N PHE A 101 18.72 -5.63 6.26
CA PHE A 101 20.06 -5.40 6.85
C PHE A 101 20.08 -5.40 8.38
N PHE A 102 19.03 -4.94 9.04
CA PHE A 102 19.04 -4.69 10.48
C PHE A 102 18.13 -5.64 11.28
N TYR A 103 17.20 -6.35 10.65
CA TYR A 103 16.32 -7.26 11.36
C TYR A 103 17.07 -8.49 11.86
N SER A 104 16.84 -8.79 13.14
CA SER A 104 17.22 -10.04 13.78
C SER A 104 16.11 -10.44 14.74
N LYS A 105 15.73 -11.73 14.75
CA LYS A 105 14.71 -12.27 15.67
C LYS A 105 15.00 -11.90 17.14
N LYS A 106 16.29 -11.83 17.52
CA LYS A 106 16.72 -11.49 18.89
C LYS A 106 16.55 -10.00 19.26
N ARG A 107 16.23 -9.13 18.31
CA ARG A 107 16.27 -7.66 18.46
C ARG A 107 14.92 -6.98 18.25
N TYR A 108 13.80 -7.70 18.25
CA TYR A 108 12.48 -7.12 17.98
C TYR A 108 12.11 -5.95 18.92
N LYS A 109 12.55 -5.99 20.19
CA LYS A 109 12.36 -4.89 21.16
C LYS A 109 12.94 -3.54 20.70
N ARG A 110 13.92 -3.56 19.78
CA ARG A 110 14.49 -2.33 19.19
C ARG A 110 13.49 -1.54 18.35
N ILE A 111 12.43 -2.19 17.86
CA ILE A 111 11.36 -1.50 17.12
C ILE A 111 10.65 -0.50 18.04
N SER A 112 10.33 -0.89 19.27
CA SER A 112 9.71 0.01 20.25
C SER A 112 10.62 1.20 20.55
N TYR A 113 11.92 0.96 20.77
CA TYR A 113 12.88 2.05 20.97
C TYR A 113 12.95 2.98 19.75
N PHE A 114 12.95 2.43 18.53
CA PHE A 114 12.93 3.24 17.31
C PHE A 114 11.73 4.20 17.28
N PHE A 115 10.52 3.71 17.56
CA PHE A 115 9.34 4.58 17.63
C PHE A 115 9.46 5.62 18.74
N SER A 116 9.94 5.25 19.92
CA SER A 116 10.17 6.21 21.02
C SER A 116 11.17 7.31 20.63
N TYR A 117 12.31 6.95 20.04
CA TYR A 117 13.29 7.94 19.57
C TYR A 117 12.74 8.80 18.44
N PHE A 118 12.00 8.21 17.50
CA PHE A 118 11.36 8.95 16.41
C PHE A 118 10.38 9.99 16.94
N LEU A 119 9.58 9.65 17.97
CA LEU A 119 8.70 10.61 18.63
C LEU A 119 9.49 11.77 19.27
N ILE A 120 10.57 11.47 19.99
CA ILE A 120 11.42 12.50 20.60
C ILE A 120 12.01 13.43 19.54
N ILE A 121 12.55 12.87 18.45
CA ILE A 121 13.10 13.65 17.33
C ILE A 121 12.02 14.52 16.68
N SER A 122 10.81 13.98 16.50
CA SER A 122 9.68 14.72 15.93
C SER A 122 9.24 15.89 16.82
N LEU A 123 9.30 15.72 18.15
CA LEU A 123 9.02 16.79 19.10
C LEU A 123 10.14 17.85 19.09
N LEU A 124 11.40 17.42 19.07
CA LEU A 124 12.55 18.34 18.99
C LEU A 124 12.52 19.17 17.71
N GLU A 125 12.17 18.57 16.57
CA GLU A 125 11.95 19.28 15.31
C GLU A 125 10.93 20.41 15.50
N LYS A 126 9.78 20.08 16.10
CA LYS A 126 8.71 21.06 16.36
C LYS A 126 9.18 22.20 17.27
N PHE A 127 9.94 21.91 18.32
CA PHE A 127 10.37 22.94 19.27
C PHE A 127 11.54 23.79 18.77
N LEU A 128 12.51 23.20 18.06
CA LEU A 128 13.72 23.90 17.63
C LEU A 128 13.57 24.58 16.26
N ILE A 129 12.83 23.96 15.35
CA ILE A 129 12.71 24.40 13.95
C ILE A 129 11.30 24.98 13.69
N GLY A 130 10.30 24.61 14.50
CA GLY A 130 8.91 25.05 14.31
C GLY A 130 8.15 24.26 13.24
N THR A 131 8.78 23.28 12.60
CA THR A 131 8.17 22.44 11.57
C THR A 131 7.57 21.17 12.16
N MET A 132 6.54 20.61 11.52
CA MET A 132 5.89 19.35 11.92
C MET A 132 6.15 18.23 10.91
N PHE A 133 7.29 18.24 10.20
CA PHE A 133 7.53 17.32 9.09
C PHE A 133 7.47 15.86 9.53
N PHE A 134 8.20 15.47 10.58
CA PHE A 134 8.20 14.08 11.04
C PHE A 134 6.87 13.66 11.66
N ILE A 135 6.20 14.58 12.36
CA ILE A 135 4.87 14.37 12.94
C ILE A 135 3.86 14.09 11.82
N ASP A 136 3.81 14.96 10.81
CA ASP A 136 2.86 14.91 9.71
C ASP A 136 2.98 13.66 8.86
N PHE A 137 4.22 13.19 8.72
CA PHE A 137 4.56 12.13 7.79
C PHE A 137 4.29 10.74 8.33
N LEU A 138 4.59 10.52 9.61
CA LEU A 138 4.51 9.20 10.23
C LEU A 138 3.45 9.17 11.33
N ILE A 139 3.52 10.08 12.32
CA ILE A 139 2.64 10.04 13.50
C ILE A 139 1.20 10.36 13.11
N ARG A 140 0.96 11.57 12.57
CA ARG A 140 -0.37 12.03 12.17
C ARG A 140 -0.98 11.06 11.17
N ARG A 141 -0.20 10.60 10.18
CA ARG A 141 -0.74 9.78 9.11
C ARG A 141 -1.13 8.37 9.55
N LEU A 142 -0.27 7.68 10.32
CA LEU A 142 -0.51 6.29 10.72
C LEU A 142 -1.50 6.15 11.87
N PHE A 143 -1.48 7.08 12.83
CA PHE A 143 -2.27 6.95 14.07
C PHE A 143 -3.54 7.79 14.08
N PHE A 144 -3.58 8.94 13.39
CA PHE A 144 -4.69 9.89 13.48
C PHE A 144 -5.50 9.95 12.19
N LEU A 145 -4.85 10.19 11.04
CA LEU A 145 -5.55 10.42 9.77
C LEU A 145 -6.29 9.17 9.29
N THR A 146 -5.67 8.00 9.36
CA THR A 146 -6.32 6.72 9.02
C THR A 146 -7.57 6.46 9.87
N ASN A 147 -7.51 6.75 11.18
CA ASN A 147 -8.64 6.59 12.09
C ASN A 147 -9.73 7.63 11.84
N LEU A 148 -9.35 8.88 11.56
CA LEU A 148 -10.28 9.95 11.22
C LEU A 148 -11.04 9.61 9.93
N LEU A 149 -10.35 9.10 8.91
CA LEU A 149 -10.99 8.64 7.69
C LEU A 149 -11.96 7.49 7.96
N ASN A 150 -11.58 6.49 8.76
CA ASN A 150 -12.52 5.44 9.18
C ASN A 150 -13.77 5.99 9.84
N PHE A 151 -13.61 6.97 10.74
CA PHE A 151 -14.75 7.60 11.39
C PHE A 151 -15.68 8.32 10.40
N TYR A 152 -15.14 9.06 9.43
CA TYR A 152 -15.97 9.75 8.43
C TYR A 152 -16.75 8.81 7.51
N TYR A 153 -16.20 7.65 7.17
CA TYR A 153 -16.97 6.63 6.45
C TYR A 153 -18.10 6.07 7.30
N VAL A 154 -17.83 5.78 8.58
CA VAL A 154 -18.87 5.31 9.50
C VAL A 154 -19.98 6.35 9.63
N ASP A 155 -19.64 7.59 9.93
CA ASP A 155 -20.59 8.71 10.08
C ASP A 155 -21.47 8.89 8.83
N PHE A 156 -20.87 8.86 7.64
CA PHE A 156 -21.61 8.96 6.38
C PHE A 156 -22.57 7.78 6.15
N PHE A 157 -22.10 6.53 6.29
CA PHE A 157 -22.89 5.33 6.01
C PHE A 157 -23.82 4.91 7.15
N LEU A 158 -23.80 5.60 8.29
CA LEU A 158 -24.87 5.49 9.30
C LEU A 158 -26.15 6.21 8.85
N GLY A 159 -26.01 7.32 8.11
CA GLY A 159 -27.15 8.09 7.59
C GLY A 159 -27.56 7.73 6.16
N ASN A 160 -26.76 6.93 5.45
CA ASN A 160 -26.93 6.64 4.02
C ASN A 160 -26.88 5.13 3.74
N PRO A 161 -27.61 4.61 2.74
CA PRO A 161 -27.63 3.18 2.44
C PRO A 161 -26.24 2.66 2.03
N PRO A 162 -25.84 1.45 2.44
CA PRO A 162 -24.60 0.84 1.97
C PRO A 162 -24.56 0.71 0.43
N ASP A 163 -23.36 0.77 -0.13
CA ASP A 163 -23.10 0.63 -1.56
C ASP A 163 -23.27 -0.83 -2.04
N TYR A 164 -23.10 -1.82 -1.17
CA TYR A 164 -23.16 -3.24 -1.51
C TYR A 164 -22.18 -3.67 -2.61
N PHE A 165 -20.95 -3.14 -2.60
CA PHE A 165 -19.89 -3.45 -3.56
C PHE A 165 -20.19 -3.06 -5.01
N LYS A 166 -21.15 -2.16 -5.25
CA LYS A 166 -21.50 -1.64 -6.58
C LYS A 166 -20.35 -0.87 -7.21
N GLN A 167 -19.54 -0.12 -6.45
CA GLN A 167 -18.33 0.52 -6.99
C GLN A 167 -17.15 -0.45 -7.16
N SER A 168 -17.26 -1.68 -6.65
CA SER A 168 -16.20 -2.68 -6.66
C SER A 168 -16.49 -3.79 -7.67
N ILE A 169 -16.82 -5.01 -7.23
CA ILE A 169 -16.97 -6.16 -8.12
C ILE A 169 -18.31 -6.17 -8.86
N LEU A 170 -19.36 -5.60 -8.26
CA LEU A 170 -20.69 -5.63 -8.87
C LEU A 170 -20.85 -4.70 -10.08
N ARG A 171 -19.98 -3.67 -10.23
CA ARG A 171 -19.97 -2.84 -11.45
C ARG A 171 -19.78 -3.64 -12.72
N TYR A 172 -19.01 -4.74 -12.65
CA TYR A 172 -18.75 -5.61 -13.80
C TYR A 172 -19.95 -6.48 -14.17
N PHE A 173 -20.95 -6.57 -13.29
CA PHE A 173 -22.21 -7.27 -13.53
C PHE A 173 -23.36 -6.30 -13.89
N GLY A 174 -23.05 -5.02 -14.17
CA GLY A 174 -24.03 -4.01 -14.57
C GLY A 174 -24.75 -3.32 -13.42
N PHE A 175 -24.31 -3.50 -12.18
CA PHE A 175 -24.86 -2.74 -11.05
C PHE A 175 -24.22 -1.36 -10.96
N GLU A 176 -25.05 -0.33 -10.83
CA GLU A 176 -24.60 1.05 -10.68
C GLU A 176 -24.72 1.53 -9.24
N SER A 177 -23.66 2.17 -8.75
CA SER A 177 -23.66 2.79 -7.43
C SER A 177 -24.58 4.00 -7.40
N ASN A 178 -25.26 4.21 -6.27
CA ASN A 178 -26.06 5.41 -6.03
C ASN A 178 -25.16 6.63 -5.72
N TYR A 179 -23.86 6.40 -5.55
CA TYR A 179 -22.88 7.41 -5.20
C TYR A 179 -21.93 7.61 -6.37
N ARG A 180 -21.45 8.85 -6.54
CA ARG A 180 -20.15 9.07 -7.21
C ARG A 180 -19.04 8.36 -6.41
N ASP A 181 -17.82 8.32 -6.95
CA ASP A 181 -16.67 7.69 -6.27
C ASP A 181 -16.64 8.06 -4.77
N ILE A 182 -16.76 7.03 -3.92
CA ILE A 182 -16.96 7.22 -2.48
C ILE A 182 -15.74 7.91 -1.85
N ASN A 183 -14.52 7.66 -2.35
CA ASN A 183 -13.33 8.28 -1.79
C ASN A 183 -13.32 9.79 -2.04
N TYR A 184 -13.72 10.24 -3.23
CA TYR A 184 -13.85 11.67 -3.53
C TYR A 184 -15.07 12.28 -2.83
N LEU A 185 -16.17 11.55 -2.70
CA LEU A 185 -17.36 11.99 -1.97
C LEU A 185 -17.04 12.32 -0.51
N ILE A 186 -16.35 11.42 0.21
CA ILE A 186 -15.94 11.64 1.60
C ILE A 186 -14.92 12.79 1.70
N GLY A 187 -13.99 12.89 0.74
CA GLY A 187 -13.04 14.00 0.65
C GLY A 187 -13.73 15.36 0.50
N ASP A 188 -14.79 15.42 -0.29
CA ASP A 188 -15.57 16.63 -0.49
C ASP A 188 -16.34 17.01 0.78
N ILE A 189 -17.14 16.09 1.33
CA ILE A 189 -18.04 16.36 2.46
C ILE A 189 -17.28 16.76 3.73
N TYR A 190 -16.21 16.03 4.08
CA TYR A 190 -15.55 16.22 5.37
C TYR A 190 -14.29 17.10 5.32
N PHE A 191 -13.72 17.34 4.12
CA PHE A 191 -12.54 18.19 3.97
C PHE A 191 -12.75 19.40 3.06
N ASN A 192 -13.93 19.58 2.47
CA ASN A 192 -14.22 20.60 1.46
C ASN A 192 -13.22 20.58 0.31
N LYS A 193 -12.80 19.38 -0.10
CA LYS A 193 -11.79 19.15 -1.14
C LYS A 193 -12.27 18.07 -2.10
N PRO A 194 -13.00 18.42 -3.16
CA PRO A 194 -13.54 17.44 -4.11
C PRO A 194 -12.45 16.66 -4.85
N GLU A 195 -11.24 17.21 -4.95
CA GLU A 195 -10.07 16.53 -5.55
C GLU A 195 -9.34 15.59 -4.56
N MET A 196 -9.75 15.57 -3.28
CA MET A 196 -9.12 14.74 -2.27
C MET A 196 -9.65 13.32 -2.32
N HIS A 197 -8.78 12.37 -2.64
CA HIS A 197 -9.08 10.96 -2.56
C HIS A 197 -8.94 10.45 -1.11
N ALA A 198 -10.05 10.35 -0.39
CA ALA A 198 -10.11 9.94 1.01
C ALA A 198 -9.97 8.42 1.19
N ASN A 199 -8.79 7.89 0.86
CA ASN A 199 -8.45 6.47 1.00
C ASN A 199 -8.53 5.99 2.44
N SER A 200 -9.26 4.90 2.66
CA SER A 200 -9.46 4.34 4.00
C SER A 200 -9.45 2.81 4.01
N GLY A 201 -9.41 2.23 5.21
CA GLY A 201 -9.17 0.81 5.43
C GLY A 201 -10.42 -0.02 5.69
N LEU A 202 -10.20 -1.18 6.31
CA LEU A 202 -11.20 -2.23 6.56
C LEU A 202 -12.48 -1.77 7.26
N ILE A 203 -12.40 -0.86 8.24
CA ILE A 203 -13.60 -0.38 8.96
C ILE A 203 -14.49 0.41 8.00
N SER A 204 -13.86 1.26 7.17
CA SER A 204 -14.57 2.05 6.17
C SER A 204 -15.25 1.16 5.14
N ASP A 205 -14.56 0.11 4.70
CA ASP A 205 -15.08 -0.86 3.73
C ASP A 205 -16.30 -1.61 4.28
N ALA A 206 -16.23 -2.04 5.54
CA ALA A 206 -17.32 -2.72 6.22
C ALA A 206 -18.61 -1.90 6.23
N PHE A 207 -18.51 -0.63 6.60
CA PHE A 207 -19.67 0.27 6.65
C PHE A 207 -20.11 0.69 5.24
N ALA A 208 -19.16 1.03 4.36
CA ALA A 208 -19.47 1.45 3.00
C ALA A 208 -20.23 0.38 2.23
N ASN A 209 -19.87 -0.89 2.37
CA ASN A 209 -20.46 -1.95 1.57
C ASN A 209 -21.56 -2.75 2.27
N LEU A 210 -21.51 -2.88 3.60
CA LEU A 210 -22.47 -3.75 4.32
C LEU A 210 -23.10 -3.09 5.56
N GLY A 211 -22.78 -1.82 5.86
CA GLY A 211 -23.26 -1.13 7.05
C GLY A 211 -22.98 -1.94 8.33
N PHE A 212 -23.98 -2.07 9.20
CA PHE A 212 -23.86 -2.84 10.45
C PHE A 212 -23.53 -4.33 10.25
N LEU A 213 -24.00 -4.95 9.16
CA LEU A 213 -23.64 -6.35 8.86
C LEU A 213 -22.14 -6.50 8.60
N GLY A 214 -21.50 -5.45 8.09
CA GLY A 214 -20.06 -5.40 7.85
C GLY A 214 -19.25 -5.64 9.13
N ILE A 215 -19.74 -5.20 10.29
CA ILE A 215 -19.06 -5.37 11.58
C ILE A 215 -18.85 -6.85 11.92
N VAL A 216 -19.75 -7.73 11.48
CA VAL A 216 -19.66 -9.18 11.71
C VAL A 216 -18.95 -9.87 10.55
N ILE A 217 -19.27 -9.49 9.31
CA ILE A 217 -18.78 -10.18 8.11
C ILE A 217 -17.29 -9.89 7.85
N PHE A 218 -16.84 -8.65 8.00
CA PHE A 218 -15.46 -8.28 7.68
C PHE A 218 -14.42 -8.95 8.58
N PRO A 219 -14.60 -9.04 9.91
CA PRO A 219 -13.68 -9.80 10.76
C PRO A 219 -13.52 -11.26 10.30
N LEU A 220 -14.61 -11.93 9.90
CA LEU A 220 -14.54 -13.30 9.36
C LEU A 220 -13.72 -13.36 8.06
N LEU A 221 -13.95 -12.43 7.13
CA LEU A 221 -13.19 -12.35 5.89
C LEU A 221 -11.69 -12.09 6.15
N ILE A 222 -11.37 -11.21 7.10
CA ILE A 222 -9.99 -10.93 7.50
C ILE A 222 -9.36 -12.17 8.15
N SER A 223 -10.08 -12.87 9.03
CA SER A 223 -9.59 -14.12 9.64
C SER A 223 -9.28 -15.18 8.59
N ILE A 224 -10.14 -15.35 7.59
CA ILE A 224 -9.90 -16.26 6.46
C ILE A 224 -8.65 -15.83 5.67
N LEU A 225 -8.51 -14.54 5.37
CA LEU A 225 -7.33 -14.02 4.68
C LEU A 225 -6.04 -14.28 5.48
N LEU A 226 -6.04 -13.99 6.78
CA LEU A 226 -4.90 -14.22 7.66
C LEU A 226 -4.54 -15.71 7.75
N TYR A 227 -5.53 -16.59 7.84
CA TYR A 227 -5.31 -18.03 7.82
C TYR A 227 -4.61 -18.51 6.54
N PHE A 228 -5.04 -18.02 5.37
CA PHE A 228 -4.36 -18.35 4.12
C PHE A 228 -2.95 -17.75 4.04
N LEU A 229 -2.74 -16.54 4.56
CA LEU A 229 -1.41 -15.95 4.63
C LEU A 229 -0.47 -16.78 5.52
N ASP A 230 -0.93 -17.29 6.65
CA ASP A 230 -0.14 -18.18 7.50
C ASP A 230 0.28 -19.46 6.78
N ILE A 231 -0.61 -20.04 5.97
CA ILE A 231 -0.28 -21.20 5.12
C ILE A 231 0.77 -20.83 4.07
N VAL A 232 0.57 -19.73 3.35
CA VAL A 232 1.47 -19.29 2.26
C VAL A 232 2.88 -18.97 2.76
N PHE A 233 2.97 -18.39 3.96
CA PHE A 233 4.24 -18.01 4.58
C PHE A 233 4.78 -19.07 5.55
N TYR A 234 4.14 -20.22 5.65
CA TYR A 234 4.64 -21.34 6.46
C TYR A 234 6.05 -21.72 5.99
N ASN A 235 6.97 -21.89 6.95
CA ASN A 235 8.39 -22.18 6.73
C ASN A 235 9.18 -21.15 5.89
N LYS A 236 8.66 -19.93 5.66
CA LYS A 236 9.43 -18.85 5.04
C LYS A 236 10.33 -18.15 6.08
N ASP A 237 11.42 -17.53 5.61
CA ASP A 237 12.31 -16.75 6.49
C ASP A 237 11.53 -15.61 7.17
N SER A 238 11.79 -15.38 8.46
CA SER A 238 11.13 -14.34 9.25
C SER A 238 11.27 -12.92 8.67
N GLN A 239 12.34 -12.63 7.95
CA GLN A 239 12.53 -11.36 7.23
C GLN A 239 11.51 -11.23 6.10
N VAL A 240 11.32 -12.30 5.33
CA VAL A 240 10.34 -12.38 4.24
C VAL A 240 8.95 -12.16 4.81
N TYR A 241 8.59 -12.93 5.84
CA TYR A 241 7.30 -12.80 6.53
C TYR A 241 7.07 -11.37 7.04
N LEU A 242 8.03 -10.76 7.73
CA LEU A 242 7.86 -9.43 8.31
C LEU A 242 7.66 -8.33 7.26
N ILE A 243 8.42 -8.38 6.17
CA ILE A 243 8.31 -7.41 5.07
C ILE A 243 6.89 -7.44 4.47
N PHE A 244 6.36 -8.63 4.20
CA PHE A 244 5.01 -8.77 3.66
C PHE A 244 3.92 -8.47 4.68
N ALA A 245 4.10 -8.85 5.95
CA ALA A 245 3.17 -8.51 7.00
C ALA A 245 2.98 -6.99 7.12
N ILE A 246 4.08 -6.22 7.10
CA ILE A 246 4.03 -4.74 7.13
C ILE A 246 3.30 -4.20 5.90
N TYR A 247 3.58 -4.74 4.71
CA TYR A 247 2.89 -4.31 3.50
C TYR A 247 1.39 -4.61 3.55
N ILE A 248 1.01 -5.83 3.94
CA ILE A 248 -0.38 -6.27 4.01
C ILE A 248 -1.13 -5.41 5.02
N VAL A 249 -0.57 -5.19 6.22
CA VAL A 249 -1.16 -4.29 7.22
C VAL A 249 -1.33 -2.88 6.64
N TYR A 250 -0.31 -2.34 5.95
CA TYR A 250 -0.43 -1.03 5.30
C TYR A 250 -1.59 -0.97 4.31
N VAL A 251 -1.78 -2.00 3.47
CA VAL A 251 -2.89 -2.06 2.52
C VAL A 251 -4.23 -2.14 3.26
N LEU A 252 -4.35 -3.00 4.26
CA LEU A 252 -5.60 -3.18 5.02
C LEU A 252 -6.03 -1.93 5.79
N ILE A 253 -5.10 -1.10 6.25
CA ILE A 253 -5.44 0.17 6.94
C ILE A 253 -5.68 1.34 5.98
N SER A 254 -5.39 1.20 4.68
CA SER A 254 -5.42 2.31 3.72
C SER A 254 -6.20 2.04 2.43
N SER A 255 -6.76 0.85 2.27
CA SER A 255 -7.54 0.45 1.11
C SER A 255 -8.63 -0.53 1.52
N PHE A 256 -9.71 -0.57 0.73
CA PHE A 256 -10.76 -1.57 0.84
C PHE A 256 -10.20 -2.97 0.55
N LEU A 257 -10.77 -4.01 1.16
CA LEU A 257 -10.29 -5.38 1.14
C LEU A 257 -10.17 -5.93 -0.28
N LEU A 258 -11.22 -5.83 -1.11
CA LEU A 258 -11.18 -6.33 -2.49
C LEU A 258 -10.15 -5.57 -3.34
N THR A 259 -10.06 -4.25 -3.16
CA THR A 259 -9.03 -3.42 -3.79
C THR A 259 -7.62 -3.82 -3.31
N GLY A 260 -7.46 -4.17 -2.04
CA GLY A 260 -6.26 -4.73 -1.46
C GLY A 260 -5.83 -6.06 -2.09
N LEU A 261 -6.79 -6.97 -2.25
CA LEU A 261 -6.56 -8.29 -2.82
C LEU A 261 -6.16 -8.22 -4.29
N LEU A 262 -6.92 -7.45 -5.08
CA LEU A 262 -6.76 -7.36 -6.53
C LEU A 262 -5.78 -6.25 -6.91
N THR A 263 -6.11 -4.99 -6.67
CA THR A 263 -5.34 -3.83 -7.16
C THR A 263 -3.96 -3.71 -6.49
N HIS A 264 -3.88 -3.89 -5.17
CA HIS A 264 -2.60 -3.88 -4.46
C HIS A 264 -1.86 -5.22 -4.54
N GLY A 265 -2.49 -6.26 -5.08
CA GLY A 265 -1.84 -7.51 -5.46
C GLY A 265 -1.54 -8.46 -4.30
N ILE A 266 -2.24 -8.37 -3.15
CA ILE A 266 -2.08 -9.34 -2.07
C ILE A 266 -2.33 -10.76 -2.58
N LEU A 267 -3.36 -10.97 -3.41
CA LEU A 267 -3.65 -12.27 -3.99
C LEU A 267 -2.54 -12.75 -4.93
N LEU A 268 -2.01 -11.86 -5.77
CA LEU A 268 -0.89 -12.18 -6.65
C LEU A 268 0.38 -12.54 -5.86
N LEU A 269 0.66 -11.80 -4.79
CA LEU A 269 1.76 -12.10 -3.88
C LEU A 269 1.60 -13.49 -3.27
N MET A 270 0.39 -13.85 -2.82
CA MET A 270 0.13 -15.18 -2.27
C MET A 270 0.43 -16.27 -3.29
N ILE A 271 -0.12 -16.15 -4.50
CA ILE A 271 0.12 -17.11 -5.59
C ILE A 271 1.62 -17.25 -5.87
N ILE A 272 2.33 -16.14 -6.06
CA ILE A 272 3.75 -16.16 -6.41
C ILE A 272 4.60 -16.74 -5.26
N THR A 273 4.25 -16.45 -4.02
CA THR A 273 5.00 -16.92 -2.84
C THR A 273 4.89 -18.43 -2.65
N ILE A 274 3.76 -19.04 -3.04
CA ILE A 274 3.58 -20.50 -3.05
C ILE A 274 4.61 -21.16 -3.99
N PHE A 275 4.80 -20.61 -5.19
CA PHE A 275 5.71 -21.18 -6.19
C PHE A 275 7.19 -20.83 -5.97
N ILE A 276 7.48 -19.73 -5.27
CA ILE A 276 8.86 -19.30 -5.04
C ILE A 276 9.49 -20.04 -3.86
N ARG A 277 10.56 -20.75 -4.19
CA ARG A 277 11.49 -21.33 -3.23
C ARG A 277 12.61 -20.34 -2.95
N PHE A 278 12.60 -19.79 -1.75
CA PHE A 278 13.75 -19.12 -1.17
C PHE A 278 14.78 -20.20 -0.79
N GLY A 279 16.07 -19.91 -0.97
CA GLY A 279 17.12 -20.86 -0.62
C GLY A 279 17.10 -21.11 0.88
N GLU A 280 17.17 -22.38 1.29
CA GLU A 280 17.48 -22.69 2.69
C GLU A 280 18.82 -22.02 3.03
N LYS A 281 18.79 -21.08 3.96
CA LYS A 281 20.03 -20.56 4.55
C LYS A 281 20.69 -21.75 5.26
N LYS A 282 21.72 -22.31 4.63
CA LYS A 282 22.70 -23.17 5.31
C LYS A 282 23.34 -22.40 6.44
#